data_AF-A0A353DQY8-F1
#
_entry.id   AF-A0A353DQY8-F1
#
_cell.length_a   1.000
_cell.length_b   1.000
_cell.length_c   1.000
_cell.angle_alpha   90.00
_cell.angle_beta   90.00
_cell.angle_gamma   90.00
#
_symmetry.space_group_name_H-M   'P 1'
#
loop_
_entity.id
_entity.type
_entity.pdbx_description
1 polymer ?
#
loop_
_entity_poly.entity_id
_entity_poly.type
_entity_poly.pdbx_seq_one_letter_code
_entity_poly.pdbx_strand_id
1 'polypeptide(L)'
;MDYLRSAFSPSNSMNSGKIFDEVKRSSMLILDDLGVERDSEWSQERLYQIIVHRQNYRLPTVITTRTDFTIEARRGSATASRIQDSSSGQVLKIDAPDYRLSV
;
A
#
# COMPACT_ATOMS: atom_id res chain seq x y z
N MET A 1 11.02 -0.02 -12.61
CA MET A 1 9.81 -0.55 -11.94
C MET A 1 9.79 -2.09 -11.97
N ASP A 2 10.94 -2.77 -11.92
CA ASP A 2 11.00 -4.24 -12.08
C ASP A 2 11.56 -4.98 -10.86
N TYR A 3 12.22 -4.28 -9.95
CA TYR A 3 12.91 -4.90 -8.81
C TYR A 3 11.93 -5.52 -7.80
N LEU A 4 10.78 -4.86 -7.54
CA LEU A 4 9.73 -5.39 -6.69
C LEU A 4 9.04 -6.60 -7.34
N ARG A 5 8.75 -6.56 -8.64
CA ARG A 5 8.16 -7.71 -9.36
C ARG A 5 9.10 -8.92 -9.43
N SER A 6 10.42 -8.71 -9.56
CA SER A 6 11.40 -9.80 -9.49
C SER A 6 11.57 -10.35 -8.08
N ALA A 7 11.49 -9.49 -7.05
CA ALA A 7 11.58 -9.89 -5.65
C ALA A 7 10.37 -10.70 -5.18
N PHE A 8 9.21 -10.49 -5.80
CA PHE A 8 7.94 -11.12 -5.45
C PHE A 8 7.57 -12.32 -6.34
N SER A 9 8.46 -12.73 -7.25
CA SER A 9 8.25 -13.92 -8.08
C SER A 9 8.48 -15.22 -7.26
N PRO A 10 7.61 -16.25 -7.39
CA PRO A 10 7.67 -17.48 -6.59
C PRO A 10 8.94 -18.32 -6.77
N SER A 11 9.75 -18.03 -7.79
CA SER A 11 10.93 -18.82 -8.16
C SER A 11 12.14 -18.66 -7.23
N ASN A 12 12.11 -17.71 -6.29
CA ASN A 12 13.24 -17.49 -5.36
C ASN A 12 12.79 -17.13 -3.94
N SER A 13 12.21 -18.10 -3.23
CA SER A 13 11.57 -17.96 -1.91
C SER A 13 12.48 -17.43 -0.79
N MET A 14 13.80 -17.65 -0.85
CA MET A 14 14.72 -17.17 0.19
C MET A 14 15.03 -15.66 0.08
N ASN A 15 15.00 -15.09 -1.12
CA ASN A 15 15.28 -13.66 -1.34
C ASN A 15 14.01 -12.82 -1.19
N SER A 16 12.86 -13.36 -1.61
CA SER A 16 11.57 -12.69 -1.48
C SER A 16 11.20 -12.38 -0.03
N GLY A 17 11.49 -13.30 0.89
CA GLY A 17 11.25 -13.10 2.33
C GLY A 17 12.08 -11.97 2.94
N LYS A 18 13.38 -11.87 2.59
CA LYS A 18 14.26 -10.80 3.08
C LYS A 18 13.80 -9.43 2.58
N ILE A 19 13.50 -9.32 1.29
CA ILE A 19 13.04 -8.06 0.68
C ILE A 19 11.68 -7.66 1.28
N PHE A 20 10.78 -8.60 1.49
CA PHE A 20 9.50 -8.34 2.14
C PHE A 20 9.68 -7.82 3.58
N ASP A 21 10.62 -8.40 4.32
CA ASP A 21 10.97 -7.97 5.66
C ASP A 21 11.64 -6.60 5.71
N GLU A 22 12.48 -6.27 4.73
CA GLU A 22 13.07 -4.94 4.55
C GLU A 22 12.00 -3.90 4.23
N VAL A 23 11.06 -4.21 3.34
CA VAL A 23 9.92 -3.31 3.02
C VAL A 23 9.09 -3.03 4.26
N LYS A 24 8.71 -4.06 5.03
CA LYS A 24 7.96 -3.91 6.28
C LYS A 24 8.68 -2.99 7.28
N ARG A 25 10.00 -3.15 7.43
CA ARG A 25 10.83 -2.48 8.44
C ARG A 25 11.50 -1.19 7.96
N SER A 26 11.33 -0.82 6.70
CA SER A 26 11.88 0.41 6.13
C SER A 26 11.50 1.62 6.97
N SER A 27 12.46 2.53 7.17
CA SER A 27 12.27 3.75 7.95
C SER A 27 11.18 4.67 7.36
N MET A 28 10.99 4.61 6.04
CA MET A 28 9.92 5.27 5.32
C MET A 28 9.51 4.40 4.12
N LEU A 29 8.20 4.26 3.92
CA LEU A 29 7.63 3.53 2.79
C LEU A 29 6.64 4.41 2.04
N ILE A 30 6.76 4.47 0.71
CA ILE A 30 5.79 5.14 -0.17
C ILE A 30 5.12 4.04 -1.00
N LEU A 31 3.80 3.90 -0.86
CA LEU A 31 2.97 3.03 -1.68
C LEU A 31 2.24 3.90 -2.70
N ASP A 32 2.64 3.80 -3.96
CA ASP A 32 2.07 4.61 -5.05
C ASP A 32 0.88 3.90 -5.73
N ASP A 33 -0.12 4.67 -6.15
CA ASP A 33 -1.35 4.28 -6.87
C ASP A 33 -2.08 3.05 -6.30
N LEU A 34 -2.24 3.00 -4.97
CA LEU A 34 -2.84 1.87 -4.28
C LEU A 34 -4.33 1.70 -4.62
N GLY A 35 -4.78 0.47 -4.89
CA GLY A 35 -6.20 0.14 -5.06
C GLY A 35 -6.72 0.20 -6.51
N VAL A 36 -5.84 0.42 -7.49
CA VAL A 36 -6.18 0.45 -8.92
C VAL A 36 -6.03 -0.91 -9.58
N GLU A 37 -5.17 -1.79 -9.05
CA GLU A 37 -4.86 -3.07 -9.69
C GLU A 37 -5.75 -4.21 -9.17
N ARG A 38 -6.17 -5.10 -10.08
CA ARG A 38 -6.69 -6.43 -9.74
C ARG A 38 -5.52 -7.30 -9.30
N ASP A 39 -5.08 -7.06 -8.09
CA ASP A 39 -4.02 -7.83 -7.47
C ASP A 39 -4.48 -9.28 -7.24
N SER A 40 -3.59 -10.23 -7.51
CA SER A 40 -3.79 -11.64 -7.13
C SER A 40 -4.07 -11.74 -5.62
N GLU A 41 -4.75 -12.79 -5.17
CA GLU A 41 -4.99 -13.02 -3.72
C GLU A 41 -3.69 -12.94 -2.92
N TRP A 42 -2.60 -13.45 -3.50
CA TRP A 42 -1.27 -13.38 -2.91
C TRP A 42 -0.76 -11.94 -2.76
N SER A 43 -0.92 -11.10 -3.78
CA SER A 43 -0.53 -9.68 -3.72
C SER A 43 -1.34 -8.93 -2.65
N GLN A 44 -2.64 -9.19 -2.56
CA GLN A 44 -3.52 -8.60 -1.54
C GLN A 44 -3.11 -9.02 -0.13
N GLU A 45 -2.78 -10.29 0.08
CA GLU A 45 -2.30 -10.79 1.38
C GLU A 45 -1.00 -10.11 1.80
N ARG A 46 -0.03 -9.97 0.89
CA ARG A 46 1.26 -9.33 1.18
C ARG A 46 1.11 -7.85 1.49
N LEU A 47 0.29 -7.14 0.72
CA LEU A 47 -0.05 -5.75 1.00
C LEU A 47 -0.69 -5.59 2.39
N TYR A 48 -1.66 -6.45 2.72
CA TYR A 48 -2.31 -6.43 4.02
C TYR A 48 -1.30 -6.64 5.16
N GLN A 49 -0.39 -7.60 5.03
CA GLN A 49 0.68 -7.84 6.00
C GLN A 49 1.61 -6.62 6.18
N ILE A 50 1.95 -5.90 5.10
CA ILE A 50 2.74 -4.67 5.17
C ILE A 50 1.97 -3.59 5.94
N ILE A 51 0.71 -3.33 5.58
CA ILE A 51 -0.11 -2.28 6.19
C ILE A 51 -0.30 -2.56 7.68
N VAL A 52 -0.66 -3.80 8.05
CA VAL A 52 -0.84 -4.21 9.44
C VAL A 52 0.45 -4.02 10.24
N HIS A 53 1.59 -4.48 9.73
CA HIS A 53 2.86 -4.33 10.43
C HIS A 53 3.17 -2.85 10.66
N ARG A 54 3.11 -2.03 9.61
CA ARG A 54 3.49 -0.62 9.69
C ARG A 54 2.53 0.19 10.56
N GLN A 55 1.23 -0.11 10.55
CA GLN A 55 0.27 0.51 11.46
C GLN A 55 0.58 0.14 12.93
N ASN A 56 0.78 -1.16 13.22
CA ASN A 56 1.05 -1.63 14.58
C ASN A 56 2.31 -1.00 15.20
N TYR A 57 3.35 -0.80 14.38
CA TYR A 57 4.61 -0.19 14.81
C TYR A 57 4.69 1.32 14.53
N ARG A 58 3.61 1.95 14.06
CA ARG A 58 3.53 3.39 13.72
C ARG A 58 4.68 3.85 12.81
N LEU A 59 5.04 3.03 11.82
CA LEU A 59 6.13 3.32 10.90
C LEU A 59 5.71 4.33 9.81
N PRO A 60 6.54 5.34 9.49
CA PRO A 60 6.21 6.38 8.51
C PRO A 60 5.82 5.80 7.15
N THR A 61 4.58 6.03 6.73
CA THR A 61 4.05 5.47 5.48
C THR A 61 3.26 6.52 4.72
N VAL A 62 3.58 6.73 3.45
CA VAL A 62 2.80 7.55 2.53
C VAL A 62 2.10 6.63 1.56
N ILE A 63 0.81 6.85 1.35
CA ILE A 63 0.00 6.08 0.39
C ILE A 63 -0.63 7.09 -0.55
N THR A 64 -0.41 6.92 -1.86
CA THR A 64 -1.18 7.62 -2.89
C THR A 64 -2.21 6.64 -3.45
N THR A 65 -3.40 7.15 -3.78
CA THR A 65 -4.49 6.32 -4.25
C THR A 65 -5.49 7.16 -5.05
N ARG A 66 -6.13 6.54 -6.03
CA ARG A 66 -7.33 7.06 -6.69
C ARG A 66 -8.62 6.49 -6.11
N THR A 67 -8.50 5.53 -5.19
CA THR A 67 -9.62 4.83 -4.55
C THR A 67 -10.09 5.60 -3.33
N ASP A 68 -11.41 5.74 -3.18
CA ASP A 68 -11.99 6.28 -1.96
C ASP A 68 -12.02 5.20 -0.86
N PHE A 69 -10.97 5.16 -0.04
CA PHE A 69 -10.87 4.23 1.09
C PHE A 69 -11.93 4.46 2.16
N THR A 70 -12.61 5.61 2.21
CA THR A 70 -13.75 5.82 3.12
C THR A 70 -14.91 4.91 2.74
N ILE A 71 -15.20 4.82 1.44
CA ILE A 71 -16.25 3.95 0.90
C ILE A 71 -15.85 2.48 1.10
N GLU A 72 -14.61 2.12 0.81
CA GLU A 72 -14.14 0.74 0.95
C GLU A 72 -14.12 0.28 2.42
N ALA A 73 -13.77 1.15 3.36
CA ALA A 73 -13.86 0.85 4.79
C ALA A 73 -15.32 0.59 5.21
N ARG A 74 -16.27 1.39 4.73
CA ARG A 74 -17.71 1.19 4.99
C ARG A 74 -18.26 -0.10 4.36
N ARG A 75 -17.64 -0.59 3.29
CA ARG A 75 -17.96 -1.88 2.65
C ARG A 75 -17.32 -3.07 3.36
N GLY A 76 -16.56 -2.85 4.44
CA GLY A 76 -15.94 -3.90 5.25
C GLY A 76 -14.48 -4.21 4.90
N SER A 77 -13.81 -3.39 4.08
CA SER A 77 -12.38 -3.58 3.80
C SER A 77 -11.54 -3.27 5.05
N ALA A 78 -10.95 -4.33 5.63
CA ALA A 78 -10.04 -4.20 6.76
C ALA A 78 -8.80 -3.35 6.41
N THR A 79 -8.26 -3.51 5.20
CA THR A 79 -7.14 -2.71 4.71
C THR A 79 -7.50 -1.23 4.68
N ALA A 80 -8.64 -0.87 4.07
CA ALA A 80 -9.08 0.51 3.98
C ALA A 80 -9.34 1.11 5.37
N SER A 81 -9.99 0.36 6.26
CA SER A 81 -10.24 0.80 7.64
C SER A 81 -8.95 1.13 8.38
N ARG A 82 -7.88 0.36 8.18
CA ARG A 82 -6.56 0.61 8.78
C ARG A 82 -5.85 1.83 8.20
N ILE A 83 -5.93 2.01 6.88
CA ILE A 83 -5.37 3.20 6.21
C ILE A 83 -6.07 4.48 6.70
N GLN A 84 -7.38 4.41 6.97
CA GLN A 84 -8.20 5.54 7.43
C GLN A 84 -8.10 5.81 8.94
N ASP A 85 -7.28 5.06 9.68
CA ASP A 85 -7.12 5.23 11.12
C ASP A 85 -6.44 6.59 11.45
N SER A 86 -7.25 7.53 11.95
CA SER A 86 -6.81 8.88 12.31
C SER A 86 -5.81 8.92 13.47
N SER A 87 -5.68 7.82 14.24
CA SER A 87 -4.66 7.72 15.28
C SER A 87 -3.28 7.38 14.70
N SER A 88 -3.21 6.90 13.46
CA SER A 88 -2.00 6.47 12.77
C SER A 88 -1.53 7.46 11.70
N GLY A 89 -2.40 8.32 11.19
CA GLY A 89 -2.04 9.31 10.17
C GLY A 89 -3.18 10.25 9.76
N GLN A 90 -2.94 11.02 8.69
CA GLN A 90 -3.91 11.94 8.11
C GLN A 90 -4.22 11.56 6.66
N VAL A 91 -5.49 11.75 6.27
CA VAL A 91 -5.93 11.64 4.88
C VAL A 91 -5.95 13.04 4.25
N LEU A 92 -5.22 13.21 3.16
CA LEU A 92 -5.17 14.46 2.39
C LEU A 92 -5.86 14.24 1.04
N LYS A 93 -7.01 14.88 0.84
CA LYS A 93 -7.69 14.87 -0.45
C LYS A 93 -7.02 15.89 -1.38
N ILE A 94 -6.57 15.43 -2.54
CA ILE A 94 -6.02 16.29 -3.59
C ILE A 94 -7.11 16.46 -4.64
N ASP A 95 -7.65 17.67 -4.76
CA ASP A 95 -8.60 18.05 -5.81
C ASP A 95 -7.85 18.92 -6.83
N ALA A 96 -7.48 18.30 -7.96
CA ALA A 96 -6.65 18.92 -8.98
C ALA A 96 -7.00 18.36 -10.37
N PRO A 97 -6.85 19.18 -11.44
CA PRO A 97 -7.03 18.70 -12.81
C PRO A 97 -5.96 17.68 -13.20
N ASP A 98 -6.21 16.90 -14.25
CA ASP A 98 -5.18 16.03 -14.82
C ASP A 98 -4.14 16.88 -15.57
N TYR A 99 -2.96 17.02 -14.97
CA TYR A 99 -1.84 17.77 -15.55
C TYR A 99 -1.13 17.06 -16.71
N ARG A 100 -1.46 15.80 -17.01
CA ARG A 100 -0.93 15.08 -18.19
C ARG A 100 -1.71 15.43 -19.45
N LEU A 101 -2.96 15.84 -19.30
CA LEU A 101 -3.76 16.37 -20.38
C LEU A 101 -3.35 17.83 -20.54
N SER A 102 -2.45 18.10 -21.48
CA SER A 102 -2.22 19.46 -21.96
C SER A 102 -3.54 19.99 -22.53
N VAL A 103 -4.14 20.94 -21.82
CA VAL A 103 -5.28 21.74 -22.29
C VAL A 103 -4.97 22.47 -23.59
#